data_AF-E2B967-F1
#
_entry.id   AF-E2B967-F1
#
_cell.length_a   1.000
_cell.length_b   1.000
_cell.length_c   1.000
_cell.angle_alpha   90.00
_cell.angle_beta   90.00
_cell.angle_gamma   90.00
#
_symmetry.space_group_name_H-M   'P 1'
#
loop_
_entity.id
_entity.type
_entity.pdbx_description
1 polymer ?
#
loop_
_entity_poly.entity_id
_entity_poly.type
_entity_poly.pdbx_seq_one_letter_code
_entity_poly.pdbx_strand_id
1 'polypeptide(L)'
;MPHIKSYTRISPDLKRIAWFVLTSANLSKSAWGVQRGDYYITNYEVGVAFLPKFITGTRTFPITDEDLTGPIFPIPYDLPLCPYDSSDSPLFTRV
;
A
#
# COMPACT_ATOMS: atom_id res chain seq x y z
N MET A 1 -5.39 -15.99 3.38
CA MET A 1 -4.30 -15.47 2.52
C MET A 1 -4.79 -14.20 1.85
N PRO A 2 -4.05 -13.07 1.90
CA PRO A 2 -4.54 -11.80 1.39
C PRO A 2 -4.75 -11.83 -0.12
N HIS A 3 -5.95 -11.46 -0.57
CA HIS A 3 -6.24 -11.16 -1.98
C HIS A 3 -6.39 -9.64 -2.23
N ILE A 4 -6.35 -8.83 -1.16
CA ILE A 4 -6.27 -7.37 -1.20
C ILE A 4 -4.92 -6.92 -1.75
N LYS A 5 -4.89 -5.80 -2.47
CA LYS A 5 -3.65 -5.12 -2.89
C LYS A 5 -3.70 -3.69 -2.41
N SER A 6 -2.71 -3.32 -1.62
CA SER A 6 -2.59 -1.98 -1.06
C SER A 6 -1.17 -1.46 -1.17
N TYR A 7 -1.05 -0.17 -1.42
CA TYR A 7 0.23 0.54 -1.49
C TYR A 7 0.13 1.76 -0.58
N THR A 8 1.18 2.05 0.18
CA THR A 8 1.22 3.18 1.12
C THR A 8 2.66 3.63 1.35
N ARG A 9 2.82 4.82 1.93
CA ARG A 9 4.10 5.33 2.41
C ARG A 9 4.01 5.64 3.90
N ILE A 10 4.62 4.79 4.71
CA ILE A 10 4.67 4.86 6.18
C ILE A 10 5.85 5.73 6.62
N SER A 11 5.67 6.54 7.67
CA SER A 11 6.73 7.34 8.29
C SER A 11 7.75 6.46 9.04
N PRO A 12 9.01 6.90 9.21
CA PRO A 12 10.03 6.10 9.91
C PRO A 12 9.68 5.71 11.35
N ASP A 13 8.84 6.51 12.02
CA ASP A 13 8.35 6.25 13.38
C ASP A 13 7.11 5.33 13.44
N LEU A 14 6.61 4.87 12.28
CA LEU A 14 5.42 4.03 12.12
C LEU A 14 4.12 4.67 12.66
N LYS A 15 4.06 5.99 12.82
CA LYS A 15 2.87 6.67 13.36
C LYS A 15 1.96 7.28 12.31
N ARG A 16 2.45 7.47 11.08
CA ARG A 16 1.75 8.22 10.04
C ARG A 16 1.91 7.60 8.65
N ILE A 17 0.96 7.90 7.77
CA ILE A 17 1.08 7.64 6.33
C ILE A 17 0.85 8.91 5.52
N ALA A 18 1.56 9.04 4.39
CA ALA A 18 1.39 10.18 3.48
C ALA A 18 0.20 10.00 2.53
N TRP A 19 -0.16 8.75 2.21
CA TRP A 19 -1.24 8.37 1.29
C TRP A 19 -1.49 6.87 1.42
N PHE A 20 -2.66 6.41 0.98
CA PHE A 20 -3.00 4.99 0.86
C PHE A 20 -3.69 4.73 -0.47
N VAL A 21 -3.35 3.63 -1.14
CA VAL A 21 -4.00 3.18 -2.38
C VAL A 21 -4.56 1.78 -2.16
N LEU A 22 -5.86 1.62 -2.39
CA LEU A 22 -6.55 0.32 -2.46
C LEU A 22 -6.90 0.04 -3.92
N THR A 23 -6.44 -1.08 -4.48
CA THR A 23 -6.53 -1.32 -5.93
C THR A 23 -6.66 -2.81 -6.28
N SER A 24 -7.06 -3.11 -7.51
CA SER A 24 -6.96 -4.44 -8.11
C SER A 24 -5.52 -4.79 -8.55
N ALA A 25 -4.67 -3.77 -8.76
CA ALA A 25 -3.33 -3.91 -9.32
C ALA A 25 -2.37 -4.69 -8.40
N ASN A 26 -1.97 -5.89 -8.83
CA ASN A 26 -0.84 -6.62 -8.26
C ASN A 26 0.51 -5.94 -8.59
N LEU A 27 1.59 -6.36 -7.91
CA LEU A 27 2.95 -5.96 -8.26
C LEU A 27 3.40 -6.62 -9.57
N SER A 28 2.96 -6.07 -10.69
CA SER A 28 3.27 -6.56 -12.03
C SER A 28 3.41 -5.42 -13.04
N LYS A 29 4.25 -5.64 -14.06
CA LYS A 29 4.39 -4.70 -15.19
C LYS A 29 3.08 -4.53 -15.96
N SER A 30 2.28 -5.59 -16.06
CA SER A 30 1.00 -5.55 -16.76
C SER A 30 0.01 -4.58 -16.10
N ALA A 31 0.01 -4.52 -14.76
CA ALA A 31 -0.86 -3.67 -13.96
C ALA A 31 -0.37 -2.21 -13.85
N TRP A 32 0.93 -2.02 -13.64
CA TRP A 32 1.53 -0.68 -13.41
C TRP A 32 2.20 -0.06 -14.62
N GLY A 33 2.22 -0.78 -15.73
CA GLY A 33 2.91 -0.41 -16.94
C GLY A 33 4.43 -0.56 -16.89
N VAL A 34 5.04 -0.49 -18.06
CA VAL A 34 6.49 -0.53 -18.24
C VAL A 34 6.88 0.40 -19.39
N GLN A 35 7.97 1.14 -19.21
CA GLN A 35 8.55 1.96 -20.28
C GLN A 35 9.55 1.14 -21.10
N ARG A 36 9.32 1.01 -22.41
CA ARG A 36 10.21 0.36 -23.39
C ARG A 36 10.15 1.14 -24.70
N GLY A 37 10.73 2.34 -24.71
CA GLY A 37 10.41 3.36 -25.71
C GLY A 37 9.21 4.16 -25.22
N ASP A 38 8.01 3.64 -25.50
CA ASP A 38 6.75 4.17 -24.95
C ASP A 38 6.36 3.52 -23.63
N TYR A 39 5.34 4.08 -22.97
CA TYR A 39 4.76 3.55 -21.74
C TYR A 39 3.56 2.66 -22.06
N TYR A 40 3.66 1.37 -21.71
CA TYR A 40 2.68 0.34 -22.04
C TYR A 40 2.03 -0.22 -20.79
N ILE A 41 0.69 -0.29 -20.77
CA ILE A 41 -0.13 -0.98 -19.75
C ILE A 41 -0.97 -2.04 -20.46
N THR A 42 -1.05 -3.26 -19.90
CA THR A 42 -1.76 -4.37 -20.56
C THR A 42 -2.98 -4.89 -19.77
N ASN A 43 -3.17 -4.45 -18.53
CA ASN A 43 -4.33 -4.82 -17.72
C ASN A 43 -5.26 -3.63 -17.50
N TYR A 44 -6.55 -3.91 -17.38
CA TYR A 44 -7.51 -2.99 -16.80
C TYR A 44 -7.46 -3.15 -15.28
N GLU A 45 -7.06 -2.10 -14.59
CA GLU A 45 -6.99 -2.06 -13.13
C GLU A 45 -7.76 -0.84 -12.62
N VAL A 46 -8.36 -0.94 -11.43
CA VAL A 46 -9.06 0.17 -10.79
C VAL A 46 -8.73 0.20 -9.30
N GLY A 47 -8.68 1.40 -8.76
CA GLY A 47 -8.45 1.61 -7.34
C GLY A 47 -8.86 3.01 -6.89
N VAL A 48 -8.78 3.22 -5.58
CA VAL A 48 -9.03 4.51 -4.93
C VAL A 48 -7.77 4.94 -4.18
N ALA A 49 -7.45 6.24 -4.29
CA ALA A 49 -6.33 6.86 -3.59
C ALA A 49 -6.87 7.77 -2.48
N PHE A 50 -6.46 7.48 -1.25
CA PHE A 50 -6.75 8.28 -0.07
C PHE A 50 -5.59 9.25 0.15
N LEU A 51 -5.87 10.54 0.00
CA LEU A 51 -4.90 11.61 0.16
C LEU A 51 -5.34 12.53 1.31
N PRO A 52 -4.50 12.76 2.33
CA PRO A 52 -4.85 13.56 3.51
C PRO A 52 -5.39 14.94 3.17
N LYS A 53 -4.78 15.60 2.18
CA LYS A 53 -5.19 16.93 1.72
C LYS A 53 -6.67 17.01 1.33
N PHE A 54 -7.22 15.95 0.74
CA PHE A 54 -8.61 15.94 0.25
C PHE A 54 -9.61 15.36 1.25
N ILE A 55 -9.15 14.62 2.27
CA ILE A 55 -10.02 13.94 3.22
C ILE A 55 -10.06 14.68 4.57
N THR A 56 -8.91 15.07 5.10
CA THR A 56 -8.76 15.70 6.42
C THR A 56 -8.18 17.10 6.36
N GLY A 57 -7.70 17.56 5.20
CA GLY A 57 -7.00 18.84 5.06
C GLY A 57 -5.59 18.84 5.69
N THR A 58 -5.10 17.69 6.13
CA THR A 58 -3.77 17.54 6.76
C THR A 58 -2.72 17.09 5.72
N ARG A 59 -1.46 16.93 6.17
CA ARG A 59 -0.37 16.39 5.33
C ARG A 59 -0.24 14.87 5.38
N THR A 60 -0.77 14.24 6.42
CA THR A 60 -0.63 12.81 6.72
C THR A 60 -1.89 12.32 7.42
N PHE A 61 -2.14 11.01 7.34
CA PHE A 61 -3.07 10.36 8.26
C PHE A 61 -2.31 9.76 9.44
N PRO A 62 -2.79 9.91 10.69
CA PRO A 62 -2.32 9.10 11.80
C PRO A 62 -2.73 7.64 11.59
N ILE A 63 -1.90 6.69 12.04
CA ILE A 63 -2.18 5.24 12.00
C ILE A 63 -2.07 4.57 13.37
N THR A 64 -1.87 5.37 14.43
CA THR A 64 -1.83 4.91 15.83
C THR A 64 -2.70 5.82 16.69
N ASP A 65 -3.21 5.28 17.80
CA ASP A 65 -4.03 6.03 18.77
C ASP A 65 -3.24 7.09 19.56
N GLU A 66 -1.91 7.06 19.47
CA GLU A 66 -1.04 8.05 20.12
C GLU A 66 -1.06 9.41 19.40
N ASP A 67 -1.39 9.43 18.10
CA ASP A 67 -1.39 10.63 17.28
C ASP A 67 -2.83 11.13 17.02
N LEU A 68 -3.35 11.91 17.97
CA LEU A 68 -4.70 12.45 17.96
C LEU A 68 -4.90 13.65 17.01
N THR A 69 -4.00 13.85 16.05
CA THR A 69 -4.05 14.99 15.11
C THR A 69 -5.17 14.88 14.06
N GLY A 70 -5.88 13.75 14.00
CA GLY A 70 -6.99 13.52 13.09
C GLY A 70 -7.56 12.10 13.18
N PRO A 71 -8.51 11.74 12.31
CA PRO A 71 -9.03 10.37 12.25
C PRO A 71 -7.94 9.38 11.84
N ILE A 72 -7.87 8.27 12.56
CA ILE A 72 -6.89 7.21 12.34
C ILE A 72 -7.23 6.46 11.06
N PHE A 73 -6.25 6.31 10.17
CA PHE A 73 -6.41 5.52 8.97
C PHE A 73 -6.25 4.03 9.28
N PRO A 74 -7.24 3.18 8.94
CA PRO A 74 -7.23 1.77 9.32
C PRO A 74 -6.31 0.95 8.40
N ILE A 75 -5.04 0.76 8.78
CA ILE A 75 -4.12 -0.15 8.08
C ILE A 75 -4.58 -1.60 8.32
N PRO A 76 -4.78 -2.43 7.27
CA PRO A 76 -5.35 -3.77 7.40
C PRO A 76 -4.32 -4.87 7.75
N TYR A 77 -3.16 -4.50 8.29
CA TYR A 77 -2.07 -5.41 8.66
C TYR A 77 -1.15 -4.76 9.71
N ASP A 78 -0.39 -5.60 10.40
CA ASP A 78 0.48 -5.15 11.50
C ASP A 78 1.71 -4.38 11.00
N LEU A 79 2.22 -3.48 11.84
CA LEU A 79 3.46 -2.75 11.65
C LEU A 79 4.34 -2.84 12.92
N PRO A 80 5.68 -2.96 12.79
CA PRO A 80 6.44 -3.08 11.55
C PRO A 80 6.17 -4.40 10.81
N LEU A 81 6.41 -4.41 9.51
CA LEU A 81 6.35 -5.66 8.73
C LEU A 81 7.41 -6.64 9.23
N CYS A 82 7.05 -7.92 9.31
CA CYS A 82 7.97 -8.99 9.68
C CYS A 82 8.74 -9.48 8.45
N PRO A 83 10.09 -9.43 8.45
CA PRO A 83 10.89 -10.09 7.42
C PRO A 83 10.68 -11.60 7.42
N TYR A 84 10.96 -12.24 6.28
CA TYR A 84 11.00 -13.70 6.19
C TYR A 84 12.18 -14.24 7.00
N ASP A 85 11.98 -15.36 7.69
CA ASP A 85 13.06 -16.10 8.33
C ASP A 85 13.93 -16.81 7.28
N SER A 86 15.12 -17.26 7.69
CA SER A 86 16.06 -17.96 6.80
C SER A 86 15.51 -19.28 6.23
N SER A 87 14.51 -19.87 6.88
CA SER A 87 13.82 -21.07 6.44
C SER A 87 12.56 -20.81 5.62
N ASP A 88 12.10 -19.56 5.55
CA ASP A 88 10.87 -19.22 4.85
C ASP A 88 11.08 -19.17 3.33
N SER A 89 9.99 -19.42 2.60
CA SER A 89 9.95 -19.28 1.16
C SER A 89 8.65 -18.62 0.73
N PRO A 90 8.66 -17.84 -0.37
CA PRO A 90 7.43 -17.27 -0.88
C PRO A 90 6.48 -18.38 -1.35
N LEU A 91 5.18 -18.15 -1.20
CA LEU A 91 4.16 -19.11 -1.63
C LEU A 91 4.16 -19.23 -3.17
N PHE A 92 4.43 -20.45 -3.67
CA PHE A 92 4.26 -20.82 -5.08
C PHE A 92 3.10 -21.82 -5.20
N THR A 93 2.07 -21.50 -5.98
CA THR A 93 0.85 -22.32 -6.08
C THR A 93 0.89 -23.38 -7.19
N ARG A 94 2.00 -23.51 -7.91
CA ARG A 94 2.20 -24.51 -8.96
C ARG A 94 3.64 -25.02 -8.89
N VAL A 95 3.84 -26.06 -8.08
CA VAL A 95 5.03 -26.91 -8.09
C VAL A 95 4.56 -28.33 -8.37
#